data_AF-A0A6B3D0T5-F1
#
_entry.id   AF-A0A6B3D0T5-F1
#
_cell.length_a   1.000
_cell.length_b   1.000
_cell.length_c   1.000
_cell.angle_alpha   90.00
_cell.angle_beta   90.00
_cell.angle_gamma   90.00
#
_symmetry.space_group_name_H-M   'P 1'
#
loop_
_entity.id
_entity.type
_entity.pdbx_description
1 polymer ?
#
loop_
_entity_poly.entity_id
_entity_poly.type
_entity_poly.pdbx_seq_one_letter_code
_entity_poly.pdbx_strand_id
1 'polypeptide(L)' 'MGDVRFRMLEPHEIGAAMAFPDTYIVTGSKRDKVRKYGNAVTPPVAEVIVSALVEAVTGEPLEVAW' A
#
# COMPACT_ATOMS: atom_id res chain seq x y z
N MET A 1 27.00 -21.20 -13.35
CA MET A 1 26.62 -20.17 -12.37
C MET A 1 25.93 -19.07 -13.14
N GLY A 2 24.61 -18.94 -12.98
CA GLY A 2 23.74 -18.16 -13.87
C GLY A 2 23.91 -16.65 -13.72
N ASP A 3 23.63 -15.93 -14.80
CA ASP A 3 23.72 -14.47 -14.93
C ASP A 3 22.70 -13.80 -14.00
N VAL A 4 23.16 -13.19 -12.90
CA VAL A 4 22.31 -12.45 -11.95
C VAL A 4 22.25 -10.99 -12.38
N ARG A 5 21.06 -10.50 -12.73
CA ARG A 5 20.84 -9.11 -13.16
C ARG A 5 19.99 -8.34 -12.15
N PHE A 6 20.37 -7.10 -11.89
CA PHE A 6 19.62 -6.17 -11.05
C PHE A 6 18.91 -5.12 -11.91
N ARG A 7 17.71 -4.72 -11.51
CA ARG A 7 16.97 -3.58 -12.07
C ARG A 7 16.11 -2.90 -11.02
N MET A 8 15.68 -1.68 -11.31
CA MET A 8 14.65 -1.00 -10.53
C MET A 8 13.29 -1.68 -10.70
N LEU A 9 12.45 -1.59 -9.67
CA LEU A 9 11.05 -2.01 -9.73
C LEU A 9 10.24 -1.09 -10.65
N GLU A 10 9.31 -1.68 -11.37
CA GLU A 10 8.28 -1.00 -12.15
C GLU A 10 7.13 -0.53 -11.24
N PRO A 11 6.36 0.51 -11.62
CA PRO A 11 5.33 1.08 -10.74
C PRO A 11 4.28 0.08 -10.21
N HIS A 12 3.90 -0.91 -11.00
CA HIS A 12 2.95 -1.94 -10.55
C HIS A 12 3.58 -2.89 -9.53
N GLU A 13 4.87 -3.20 -9.64
CA GLU A 13 5.61 -4.01 -8.65
C GLU A 13 5.74 -3.24 -7.33
N ILE A 14 5.95 -1.92 -7.38
CA ILE A 14 5.97 -1.08 -6.17
C ILE A 14 4.57 -1.04 -5.54
N GLY A 15 3.51 -0.90 -6.33
CA GLY A 15 2.13 -0.94 -5.83
C GLY A 15 1.79 -2.25 -5.12
N ALA A 16 2.15 -3.38 -5.75
CA ALA A 16 1.98 -4.70 -5.16
C ALA A 16 2.81 -4.87 -3.87
N ALA A 17 4.07 -4.42 -3.86
CA ALA A 17 4.91 -4.43 -2.65
C ALA A 17 4.35 -3.56 -1.52
N MET A 18 3.60 -2.51 -1.87
CA MET A 18 2.88 -1.65 -0.93
C MET A 18 1.47 -2.17 -0.58
N ALA A 19 1.12 -3.39 -1.02
CA ALA A 19 -0.18 -4.04 -0.81
C ALA A 19 -1.39 -3.25 -1.36
N PHE A 20 -1.18 -2.43 -2.41
CA PHE A 20 -2.31 -1.85 -3.13
C PHE A 20 -2.99 -2.93 -3.99
N PRO A 21 -4.33 -2.96 -4.04
CA PRO A 21 -5.05 -3.84 -4.96
C PRO A 21 -4.68 -3.56 -6.41
N ASP A 22 -4.66 -4.59 -7.26
CA ASP A 22 -4.40 -4.45 -8.71
C ASP A 22 -5.44 -3.54 -9.41
N THR A 23 -6.61 -3.37 -8.80
CA THR A 23 -7.67 -2.46 -9.27
C THR A 23 -7.42 -0.99 -8.92
N TYR A 24 -6.41 -0.68 -8.09
CA TYR A 24 -6.12 0.68 -7.66
C TYR A 24 -5.33 1.47 -8.72
N ILE A 25 -5.92 2.56 -9.22
CA ILE A 25 -5.34 3.34 -10.31
C ILE A 25 -4.54 4.53 -9.77
N VAL A 26 -3.20 4.44 -9.85
CA VAL A 26 -2.33 5.60 -9.60
C VAL A 26 -2.11 6.39 -10.89
N THR A 27 -2.54 7.65 -10.87
CA THR A 27 -2.46 8.59 -12.01
C THR A 27 -1.10 9.29 -12.12
N GLY A 28 -0.80 9.83 -13.30
CA GLY A 28 0.44 10.59 -13.58
C GLY A 28 1.53 9.80 -14.29
N SER A 29 2.71 10.42 -14.44
CA SER A 29 3.87 9.81 -15.10
C SER A 29 4.46 8.65 -14.28
N LYS A 30 5.36 7.85 -14.87
CA LYS A 30 6.09 6.79 -14.14
C LYS A 30 6.77 7.35 -12.87
N ARG A 31 7.40 8.52 -12.96
CA ARG A 31 8.06 9.19 -11.83
C ARG A 31 7.06 9.61 -10.75
N ASP A 32 5.89 10.13 -11.16
CA ASP A 32 4.85 10.53 -10.22
C ASP A 32 4.28 9.33 -9.48
N LYS A 33 4.05 8.21 -10.17
CA LYS A 33 3.55 6.98 -9.56
C LYS A 33 4.52 6.44 -8.51
N VAL A 34 5.81 6.36 -8.84
CA VAL A 34 6.86 5.94 -7.87
C VAL A 34 6.87 6.86 -6.65
N ARG A 35 6.81 8.19 -6.84
CA ARG A 35 6.75 9.16 -5.74
C ARG A 35 5.48 9.01 -4.89
N LYS A 36 4.33 8.77 -5.52
CA LYS A 36 3.04 8.59 -4.81
C LYS A 36 3.06 7.33 -3.96
N TYR A 37 3.50 6.21 -4.51
CA TYR A 37 3.65 4.97 -3.74
C TYR A 37 4.67 5.14 -2.59
N GLY A 38 5.84 5.72 -2.86
CA GLY A 38 6.87 5.91 -1.83
C GLY A 38 6.48 6.84 -0.68
N ASN A 39 5.48 7.71 -0.88
CA ASN A 39 4.94 8.59 0.17
C ASN A 39 3.61 8.09 0.77
N ALA A 40 3.05 6.99 0.27
CA ALA A 40 1.79 6.45 0.77
C ALA A 40 2.02 5.58 2.01
N VAL A 41 0.99 5.45 2.84
CA VAL A 41 0.89 4.39 3.85
C VAL A 41 0.32 3.15 3.16
N THR A 42 0.84 1.96 3.50
CA THR A 42 0.30 0.71 2.96
C THR A 42 -1.15 0.51 3.45
N PRO A 43 -2.09 0.09 2.58
CA PRO A 43 -3.49 -0.13 2.96
C PRO A 43 -3.70 -0.95 4.24
N PRO A 44 -3.03 -2.10 4.48
CA PRO A 44 -3.25 -2.89 5.69
C PRO A 44 -2.81 -2.17 6.97
N VAL A 45 -1.76 -1.34 6.91
CA VAL A 45 -1.33 -0.55 8.07
C VAL A 45 -2.33 0.56 8.35
N ALA A 46 -2.82 1.22 7.30
CA ALA A 46 -3.86 2.25 7.44
C ALA A 46 -5.14 1.66 8.07
N GLU A 47 -5.55 0.45 7.66
CA GLU A 47 -6.69 -0.26 8.23
C GLU A 47 -6.52 -0.47 9.75
N VAL A 48 -5.40 -1.04 10.19
CA VAL A 48 -5.16 -1.30 11.62
C VAL A 48 -5.19 -0.01 12.45
N ILE A 49 -4.53 1.06 11.96
CA ILE A 49 -4.48 2.35 12.67
C ILE A 49 -5.88 2.96 12.77
N VAL A 50 -6.63 2.97 11.67
CA VAL A 50 -7.97 3.56 11.63
C VAL A 50 -8.94 2.75 12.46
N SER A 51 -8.88 1.42 12.42
CA SER A 51 -9.72 0.56 13.28
C SER A 51 -9.52 0.87 14.76
N ALA A 52 -8.26 0.93 15.22
CA ALA A 52 -7.95 1.27 16.61
C ALA A 52 -8.42 2.69 16.98
N LEU A 53 -8.29 3.65 16.07
CA LEU A 53 -8.80 5.01 16.27
C LEU A 53 -10.32 5.04 16.38
N VAL A 54 -11.03 4.28 15.55
CA VAL A 54 -12.49 4.20 15.59
C VAL A 54 -12.94 3.61 16.92
N GLU A 55 -12.39 2.48 17.35
CA GLU A 55 -12.70 1.88 18.66
C GLU A 55 -12.45 2.86 19.82
N ALA A 56 -11.35 3.62 19.76
CA ALA A 56 -11.02 4.61 20.79
C ALA A 56 -12.00 5.79 20.84
N VAL A 57 -12.55 6.20 19.69
CA VAL A 57 -13.49 7.32 19.60
C VAL A 57 -14.93 6.89 19.90
N THR A 58 -15.32 5.68 19.51
CA THR A 58 -16.70 5.18 19.70
C THR A 58 -16.89 4.45 21.03
N GLY A 59 -15.83 3.84 21.58
CA GLY A 59 -15.91 2.94 22.74
C GLY A 59 -16.46 1.55 22.40
N GLU A 60 -16.77 1.29 21.14
CA GLU A 60 -17.33 0.02 20.67
C GLU A 60 -16.25 -0.78 19.90
N PRO A 61 -16.06 -2.07 20.19
CA PRO A 61 -15.11 -2.90 19.46
C PRO A 61 -15.56 -3.09 18.02
N LEU A 62 -14.60 -3.09 17.09
CA LEU A 62 -14.90 -3.39 15.68
C LEU A 62 -14.87 -4.89 15.41
N GLU A 63 -15.84 -5.37 14.66
CA GLU A 63 -15.77 -6.71 14.07
C GLU A 63 -14.66 -6.76 13.03
N VAL A 64 -13.89 -7.84 13.05
CA VAL A 64 -12.75 -7.97 12.17
C VAL A 64 -13.15 -8.54 10.82
N ALA A 65 -12.70 -7.89 9.75
CA ALA A 65 -13.26 -8.04 8.41
C ALA A 65 -12.71 -9.24 7.61
N TRP A 66 -12.17 -10.27 8.26
CA TRP A 66 -11.52 -11.42 7.59
C TRP A 66 -12.36 -12.70 7.59
#